data_AF-A0AAD9DPQ1-F1
#
_entry.id   AF-A0AAD9DPQ1-F1
#
_cell.length_a   1.000
_cell.length_b   1.000
_cell.length_c   1.000
_cell.angle_alpha   90.00
_cell.angle_beta   90.00
_cell.angle_gamma   90.00
#
_symmetry.space_group_name_H-M   'P 1'
#
loop_
_entity.id
_entity.type
_entity.pdbx_description
1 polymer ?
#
loop_
_entity_poly.entity_id
_entity_poly.type
_entity_poly.pdbx_seq_one_letter_code
_entity_poly.pdbx_strand_id
1 'polypeptide(L)'
;MSQVNAEMQKSGFSVPVLVIKMESHIKREKVFEARIRPQESSEGALVAPPSPQEPPRGHVRAQPREVGMATIRDPDVGETFNSKLEEIRSKLLTQAMGEVMNDATAEFSQAHRHYMTSILVIDSQNKANKARLKNLNKMKEIFQERLSLEIRKIQGEKLQFIFRNINHKNPESAYTFLLRISEDGVYQMISCDPPLEQAVHLERKLQETNNFSAFLANVRKEFVALHNATKTA
;
A
#
# COMPACT_ATOMS: atom_id res chain seq x y z
N MET A 1 41.54 -10.61 4.18
CA MET A 1 40.42 -9.71 3.77
C MET A 1 39.88 -9.99 2.36
N SER A 2 40.58 -10.70 1.45
CA SER A 2 40.03 -11.01 0.10
C SER A 2 38.91 -12.05 0.06
N GLN A 3 38.84 -12.98 1.00
CA GLN A 3 37.91 -14.11 0.93
C GLN A 3 36.46 -13.73 1.27
N VAL A 4 36.26 -12.81 2.22
CA VAL A 4 34.93 -12.32 2.62
C VAL A 4 34.30 -11.48 1.50
N ASN A 5 35.09 -10.64 0.82
CA ASN A 5 34.61 -9.85 -0.31
C ASN A 5 34.24 -10.73 -1.52
N ALA A 6 34.97 -11.83 -1.75
CA ALA A 6 34.69 -12.79 -2.81
C ALA A 6 33.43 -13.63 -2.54
N GLU A 7 33.15 -13.98 -1.29
CA GLU A 7 31.89 -14.66 -0.92
C GLU A 7 30.67 -13.72 -0.96
N MET A 8 30.84 -12.44 -0.65
CA MET A 8 29.79 -11.42 -0.76
C MET A 8 29.35 -11.19 -2.22
N GLN A 9 30.25 -11.31 -3.19
CA GLN A 9 29.88 -11.25 -4.61
C GLN A 9 29.20 -12.54 -5.11
N LYS A 10 29.58 -13.71 -4.58
CA LYS A 10 28.99 -15.01 -4.96
C LYS A 10 27.56 -15.22 -4.46
N SER A 11 27.16 -14.55 -3.36
CA SER A 11 25.80 -14.65 -2.80
C SER A 11 24.80 -13.65 -3.41
N GLY A 12 25.22 -12.80 -4.35
CA GLY A 12 24.39 -11.76 -4.96
C GLY A 12 23.93 -10.67 -3.98
N PHE A 13 24.54 -10.61 -2.78
CA PHE A 13 24.16 -9.71 -1.70
C PHE A 13 25.22 -8.63 -1.49
N SER A 14 24.91 -7.43 -1.97
CA SER A 14 25.72 -6.24 -1.73
C SER A 14 25.16 -5.50 -0.51
N VAL A 15 26.00 -5.11 0.46
CA VAL A 15 25.59 -4.25 1.59
C VAL A 15 24.86 -2.99 1.11
N PRO A 16 25.30 -2.34 0.01
CA PRO A 16 24.52 -1.33 -0.71
C PRO A 16 23.08 -1.74 -1.01
N VAL A 17 22.81 -2.98 -1.44
CA VAL A 17 21.45 -3.44 -1.77
C VAL A 17 20.56 -3.51 -0.53
N LEU A 18 21.11 -3.90 0.63
CA LEU A 18 20.34 -3.91 1.89
C LEU A 18 20.04 -2.48 2.37
N VAL A 19 21.02 -1.58 2.31
CA VAL A 19 20.85 -0.15 2.64
C VAL A 19 19.85 0.51 1.69
N ILE A 20 19.97 0.31 0.38
CA ILE A 20 19.03 0.80 -0.65
C ILE A 20 17.62 0.21 -0.43
N LYS A 21 17.51 -1.06 -0.02
CA LYS A 21 16.21 -1.68 0.31
C LYS A 21 15.57 -1.04 1.55
N MET A 22 16.38 -0.68 2.55
CA MET A 22 15.91 0.04 3.73
C MET A 22 15.53 1.49 3.37
N GLU A 23 16.35 2.21 2.60
CA GLU A 23 16.05 3.55 2.09
C GLU A 23 14.73 3.58 1.29
N SER A 24 14.51 2.59 0.43
CA SER A 24 13.27 2.50 -0.36
C SER A 24 12.04 2.11 0.47
N HIS A 25 12.22 1.36 1.57
CA HIS A 25 11.13 1.12 2.53
C HIS A 25 10.75 2.38 3.28
N ILE A 26 11.75 3.18 3.68
CA ILE A 26 11.53 4.44 4.39
C ILE A 26 10.82 5.47 3.50
N LYS A 27 11.22 5.59 2.23
CA LYS A 27 10.54 6.46 1.26
C LYS A 27 9.08 6.06 1.01
N ARG A 28 8.77 4.75 1.00
CA ARG A 28 7.39 4.25 0.81
C ARG A 28 6.48 4.53 2.01
N GLU A 29 7.03 4.56 3.21
CA GLU A 29 6.31 4.86 4.45
C GLU A 29 5.84 6.33 4.48
N LYS A 30 6.69 7.28 4.06
CA LYS A 30 6.31 8.70 3.90
C LYS A 30 5.17 8.92 2.89
N VAL A 31 5.15 8.16 1.80
CA VAL A 31 4.07 8.23 0.77
C VAL A 31 2.76 7.66 1.30
N PHE A 32 2.82 6.65 2.17
CA PHE A 32 1.63 6.05 2.76
C PHE A 32 0.99 6.97 3.81
N GLU A 33 1.78 7.62 4.68
CA GLU A 33 1.25 8.59 5.65
C GLU A 33 0.66 9.86 5.00
N ALA A 34 1.21 10.31 3.86
CA ALA A 34 0.67 11.45 3.13
C ALA A 34 -0.74 11.20 2.54
N ARG A 35 -1.14 9.93 2.38
CA ARG A 35 -2.42 9.53 1.79
C ARG A 35 -3.57 9.38 2.81
N ILE A 36 -3.26 9.43 4.12
CA ILE A 36 -4.23 9.23 5.21
C ILE A 36 -4.49 10.53 6.00
N ARG A 37 -4.24 11.71 5.43
CA ARG A 37 -4.84 12.95 5.97
C ARG A 37 -6.23 13.15 5.36
N PRO A 38 -7.32 13.15 6.16
CA PRO A 38 -8.61 13.59 5.68
C PRO A 38 -8.54 15.09 5.35
N GLN A 39 -8.93 15.48 4.14
CA GLN A 39 -9.31 16.87 3.88
C GLN A 39 -10.66 17.11 4.57
N GLU A 40 -10.67 17.91 5.63
CA GLU A 40 -11.89 18.52 6.15
C GLU A 40 -12.19 19.81 5.36
N SER A 41 -13.35 19.84 4.71
CA SER A 41 -14.17 20.99 4.26
C SER A 41 -15.04 20.50 3.09
N SER A 42 -16.33 20.75 2.98
CA SER A 42 -17.19 21.78 3.55
C SER A 42 -18.65 21.32 3.46
N GLU A 43 -19.46 21.78 4.41
CA GLU A 43 -20.91 21.58 4.48
C GLU A 43 -21.63 22.13 3.24
N GLY A 44 -22.36 21.27 2.54
CA GLY A 44 -23.34 21.63 1.52
C GLY A 44 -24.76 21.50 2.09
N ALA A 45 -25.40 22.64 2.33
CA ALA A 45 -26.76 22.73 2.83
C ALA A 45 -27.79 22.08 1.88
N LEU A 46 -28.66 21.23 2.43
CA LEU A 46 -29.85 20.70 1.77
C LEU A 46 -30.83 21.84 1.46
N VAL A 47 -31.08 22.08 0.17
CA VAL A 47 -32.20 22.90 -0.29
C VAL A 47 -33.35 21.95 -0.64
N ALA A 48 -34.46 22.11 0.08
CA ALA A 48 -35.70 21.37 -0.18
C ALA A 48 -36.37 21.84 -1.49
N PRO A 49 -37.02 20.94 -2.26
CA PRO A 49 -37.75 21.33 -3.47
C PRO A 49 -39.09 21.99 -3.13
N PRO A 50 -39.58 22.94 -3.94
CA PRO A 50 -40.87 23.60 -3.70
C PRO A 50 -42.06 22.72 -4.15
N SER A 51 -43.14 22.80 -3.37
CA SER A 51 -44.42 22.12 -3.63
C SER A 51 -45.13 22.63 -4.89
N PRO A 52 -45.92 21.79 -5.59
CA PRO A 52 -46.66 22.21 -6.79
C PRO A 52 -47.87 23.10 -6.42
N GLN A 53 -48.02 24.23 -7.12
CA GLN A 53 -49.23 25.05 -7.08
C GLN A 53 -50.36 24.39 -7.90
N GLU A 54 -51.55 24.26 -7.31
CA GLU A 54 -52.78 23.87 -8.00
C GLU A 54 -53.27 25.00 -8.93
N PRO A 55 -53.78 24.69 -10.14
CA PRO A 55 -54.42 25.69 -11.00
C PRO A 55 -55.87 25.98 -10.56
N PRO A 56 -56.40 27.17 -10.86
CA PRO A 56 -57.72 27.61 -10.40
C PRO A 56 -58.85 26.85 -11.11
N ARG A 57 -59.82 26.37 -10.32
CA ARG A 57 -61.08 25.78 -10.77
C ARG A 57 -61.95 26.84 -11.47
N GLY A 58 -61.91 26.89 -12.80
CA GLY A 58 -62.93 27.52 -13.62
C GLY A 58 -64.21 26.68 -13.64
N HIS A 59 -65.26 27.15 -12.98
CA HIS A 59 -66.62 26.63 -13.14
C HIS A 59 -67.19 27.13 -14.47
N VAL A 60 -67.34 26.24 -15.46
CA VAL A 60 -68.27 26.44 -16.56
C VAL A 60 -69.25 25.27 -16.58
N ARG A 61 -70.45 25.55 -16.06
CA ARG A 61 -71.61 24.67 -16.13
C ARG A 61 -72.10 24.61 -17.57
N ALA A 62 -71.63 23.62 -18.32
CA ALA A 62 -72.30 23.19 -19.54
C ALA A 62 -73.22 22.02 -19.19
N GLN A 63 -74.53 22.21 -19.37
CA GLN A 63 -75.49 21.11 -19.31
C GLN A 63 -75.22 20.18 -20.50
N PRO A 64 -75.09 18.85 -20.30
CA PRO A 64 -75.01 17.93 -21.42
C PRO A 64 -76.41 17.80 -22.02
N ARG A 65 -76.54 18.14 -23.31
CA ARG A 65 -77.65 17.64 -24.12
C ARG A 65 -77.40 16.15 -24.32
N GLU A 66 -78.27 15.32 -23.74
CA GLU A 66 -78.32 13.90 -24.03
C GLU A 66 -78.65 13.69 -25.52
N VAL A 67 -77.60 13.51 -26.32
CA VAL A 67 -77.74 12.85 -27.61
C VAL A 67 -77.60 11.37 -27.29
N GLY A 68 -78.72 10.64 -27.42
CA GLY A 68 -78.75 9.18 -27.31
C GLY A 68 -77.85 8.55 -28.36
N MET A 69 -76.56 8.40 -28.04
CA MET A 69 -75.63 7.56 -28.76
C MET A 69 -76.08 6.12 -28.52
N ALA A 70 -76.74 5.52 -29.51
CA ALA A 70 -76.92 4.08 -29.55
C ALA A 70 -75.52 3.47 -29.40
N THR A 71 -75.20 3.02 -28.19
CA THR A 71 -73.92 2.42 -27.90
C THR A 71 -73.99 1.05 -28.54
N ILE A 72 -73.18 0.81 -29.57
CA ILE A 72 -72.97 -0.54 -30.10
C ILE A 72 -72.21 -1.30 -29.01
N ARG A 73 -72.94 -1.77 -28.00
CA ARG A 73 -72.46 -2.73 -27.02
C ARG A 73 -72.70 -4.09 -27.64
N ASP A 74 -71.82 -4.46 -28.56
CA ASP A 74 -71.62 -5.88 -28.83
C ASP A 74 -70.71 -6.39 -27.69
N PRO A 75 -71.25 -7.13 -26.70
CA PRO A 75 -70.50 -7.53 -25.51
C PRO A 75 -69.27 -8.37 -25.87
N ASP A 76 -69.35 -9.13 -26.97
CA ASP A 76 -68.34 -10.08 -27.42
C ASP A 76 -67.07 -9.40 -27.99
N VAL A 77 -67.25 -8.28 -28.70
CA VAL A 77 -66.13 -7.50 -29.28
C VAL A 77 -65.36 -6.75 -28.18
N GLY A 78 -66.08 -6.23 -27.18
CA GLY A 78 -65.48 -5.55 -26.03
C GLY A 78 -64.65 -6.51 -25.17
N GLU A 79 -65.17 -7.71 -24.91
CA GLU A 79 -64.44 -8.76 -24.18
C GLU A 79 -63.22 -9.25 -24.98
N THR A 80 -63.37 -9.46 -26.28
CA THR A 80 -62.26 -9.85 -27.17
C THR A 80 -61.15 -8.80 -27.21
N PHE A 81 -61.52 -7.51 -27.27
CA PHE A 81 -60.55 -6.41 -27.27
C PHE A 81 -59.80 -6.32 -25.94
N ASN A 82 -60.51 -6.41 -24.81
CA ASN A 82 -59.89 -6.39 -23.49
C ASN A 82 -58.98 -7.61 -23.28
N SER A 83 -59.38 -8.79 -23.72
CA SER A 83 -58.57 -10.01 -23.67
C SER A 83 -57.24 -9.85 -24.43
N LYS A 84 -57.28 -9.28 -25.64
CA LYS A 84 -56.08 -9.00 -26.43
C LYS A 84 -55.17 -7.95 -25.79
N LEU A 85 -55.75 -6.89 -25.21
CA LEU A 85 -54.96 -5.89 -24.48
C LEU A 85 -54.25 -6.53 -23.29
N GLU A 86 -54.92 -7.44 -22.59
CA GLU A 86 -54.36 -8.10 -21.42
C GLU A 86 -53.30 -9.14 -21.78
N GLU A 87 -53.46 -9.81 -22.92
CA GLU A 87 -52.43 -10.65 -23.51
C GLU A 87 -51.16 -9.85 -23.88
N ILE A 88 -51.32 -8.67 -24.50
CA ILE A 88 -50.20 -7.78 -24.83
C ILE A 88 -49.51 -7.29 -23.55
N ARG A 89 -50.28 -6.88 -22.54
CA ARG A 89 -49.74 -6.44 -21.24
C ARG A 89 -48.95 -7.55 -20.56
N SER A 90 -49.49 -8.77 -20.55
CA SER A 90 -48.82 -9.95 -19.98
C SER A 90 -47.51 -10.25 -20.70
N LYS A 91 -47.52 -10.27 -22.05
CA LYS A 91 -46.32 -10.52 -22.86
C LYS A 91 -45.21 -9.48 -22.62
N LEU A 92 -45.58 -8.20 -22.58
CA LEU A 92 -44.61 -7.12 -22.36
C LEU A 92 -43.99 -7.18 -20.96
N LEU A 93 -44.79 -7.50 -19.93
CA LEU A 93 -44.31 -7.71 -18.57
C LEU A 93 -43.33 -8.89 -18.49
N THR A 94 -43.67 -10.03 -19.09
CA THR A 94 -42.77 -11.20 -19.12
C THR A 94 -41.45 -10.90 -19.85
N GLN A 95 -41.52 -10.18 -20.97
CA GLN A 95 -40.33 -9.79 -21.73
C GLN A 95 -39.43 -8.85 -20.90
N ALA A 96 -40.00 -7.76 -20.35
CA ALA A 96 -39.24 -6.79 -19.57
C ALA A 96 -38.61 -7.41 -18.31
N MET A 97 -39.34 -8.29 -17.61
CA MET A 97 -38.79 -9.01 -16.46
C MET A 97 -37.69 -10.00 -16.86
N GLY A 98 -37.81 -10.66 -18.02
CA GLY A 98 -36.79 -11.57 -18.55
C GLY A 98 -35.49 -10.86 -18.90
N GLU A 99 -35.57 -9.69 -19.56
CA GLU A 99 -34.41 -8.88 -19.92
C GLU A 99 -33.67 -8.37 -18.67
N VAL A 100 -34.39 -7.78 -17.72
CA VAL A 100 -33.81 -7.28 -16.45
C VAL A 100 -33.16 -8.40 -15.64
N MET A 101 -33.78 -9.58 -15.59
CA MET A 101 -33.22 -10.72 -14.84
C MET A 101 -31.95 -11.28 -15.50
N ASN A 102 -31.90 -11.32 -16.83
CA ASN A 102 -30.72 -11.76 -17.57
C ASN A 102 -29.55 -10.77 -17.39
N ASP A 103 -29.81 -9.47 -17.48
CA ASP A 103 -28.79 -8.43 -17.28
C ASP A 103 -28.24 -8.46 -15.85
N ALA A 104 -29.12 -8.51 -14.83
CA ALA A 104 -28.69 -8.63 -13.43
C ALA A 104 -27.87 -9.91 -13.17
N THR A 105 -28.21 -11.02 -13.83
CA THR A 105 -27.48 -12.29 -13.72
C THR A 105 -26.11 -12.19 -14.38
N ALA A 106 -26.00 -11.50 -15.52
CA ALA A 106 -24.74 -11.27 -16.21
C ALA A 106 -23.80 -10.36 -15.40
N GLU A 107 -24.33 -9.26 -14.85
CA GLU A 107 -23.60 -8.35 -13.96
C GLU A 107 -23.10 -9.07 -12.70
N PHE A 108 -23.96 -9.83 -12.03
CA PHE A 108 -23.57 -10.62 -10.86
C PHE A 108 -22.46 -11.62 -11.20
N SER A 109 -22.60 -12.34 -12.32
CA SER A 109 -21.60 -13.31 -12.77
C SER A 109 -20.26 -12.63 -13.11
N GLN A 110 -20.30 -11.43 -13.69
CA GLN A 110 -19.11 -10.65 -13.98
C GLN A 110 -18.43 -10.14 -12.70
N ALA A 111 -19.19 -9.57 -11.77
CA ALA A 111 -18.69 -9.13 -10.48
C ALA A 111 -18.05 -10.29 -9.71
N HIS A 112 -18.69 -11.46 -9.72
CA HIS A 112 -18.15 -12.67 -9.12
C HIS A 112 -16.83 -13.10 -9.77
N ARG A 113 -16.73 -13.09 -11.11
CA ARG A 113 -15.47 -13.38 -11.82
C ARG A 113 -14.36 -12.41 -11.40
N HIS A 114 -14.63 -11.10 -11.39
CA HIS A 114 -13.63 -10.11 -10.98
C HIS A 114 -13.20 -10.29 -9.52
N TYR A 115 -14.14 -10.56 -8.62
CA TYR A 115 -13.84 -10.87 -7.23
C TYR A 115 -12.95 -12.11 -7.10
N MET A 116 -13.30 -13.21 -7.77
CA MET A 116 -12.49 -14.44 -7.77
C MET A 116 -11.10 -14.22 -8.36
N THR A 117 -10.97 -13.51 -9.48
CA THR A 117 -9.65 -13.17 -10.06
C THR A 117 -8.82 -12.34 -9.08
N SER A 118 -9.42 -11.35 -8.41
CA SER A 118 -8.74 -10.52 -7.41
C SER A 118 -8.19 -11.36 -6.25
N ILE A 119 -8.99 -12.29 -5.72
CA ILE A 119 -8.58 -13.20 -4.65
C ILE A 119 -7.37 -14.05 -5.08
N LEU A 120 -7.40 -14.63 -6.27
CA LEU A 120 -6.29 -15.45 -6.78
C LEU A 120 -5.00 -14.64 -6.95
N VAL A 121 -5.10 -13.40 -7.46
CA VAL A 121 -3.95 -12.51 -7.60
C VAL A 121 -3.37 -12.17 -6.23
N ILE A 122 -4.21 -11.79 -5.27
CA ILE A 122 -3.77 -11.47 -3.90
C ILE A 122 -3.09 -12.67 -3.24
N ASP A 123 -3.66 -13.87 -3.36
CA ASP A 123 -3.06 -15.08 -2.77
C ASP A 123 -1.70 -15.41 -3.40
N SER A 124 -1.62 -15.37 -4.73
CA SER A 124 -0.35 -15.60 -5.45
C SER A 124 0.73 -14.59 -5.04
N GLN A 125 0.36 -13.31 -4.92
CA GLN A 125 1.27 -12.24 -4.49
C GLN A 125 1.68 -12.41 -3.03
N ASN A 126 0.76 -12.78 -2.15
CA ASN A 126 1.04 -13.04 -0.74
C ASN A 126 1.99 -14.23 -0.56
N LYS A 127 1.78 -15.31 -1.31
CA LYS A 127 2.69 -16.47 -1.33
C LYS A 127 4.09 -16.08 -1.79
N ALA A 128 4.19 -15.32 -2.87
CA ALA A 128 5.47 -14.81 -3.38
C ALA A 128 6.16 -13.87 -2.37
N ASN A 129 5.40 -12.95 -1.75
CA ASN A 129 5.89 -12.04 -0.74
C ASN A 129 6.38 -12.79 0.51
N LYS A 130 5.64 -13.82 0.97
CA LYS A 130 6.02 -14.67 2.11
C LYS A 130 7.30 -15.44 1.83
N ALA A 131 7.45 -16.01 0.63
CA ALA A 131 8.68 -16.71 0.24
C ALA A 131 9.88 -15.74 0.20
N ARG A 132 9.69 -14.55 -0.38
CA ARG A 132 10.71 -13.50 -0.42
C ARG A 132 11.11 -13.04 0.97
N LEU A 133 10.15 -12.82 1.87
CA LEU A 133 10.42 -12.40 3.25
C LEU A 133 11.21 -13.46 4.03
N LYS A 134 10.85 -14.74 3.88
CA LYS A 134 11.61 -15.85 4.48
C LYS A 134 13.06 -15.87 4.00
N ASN A 135 13.29 -15.69 2.71
CA ASN A 135 14.64 -15.62 2.16
C ASN A 135 15.42 -14.41 2.70
N LEU A 136 14.79 -13.23 2.76
CA LEU A 136 15.44 -12.03 3.31
C LEU A 136 15.81 -12.19 4.79
N ASN A 137 14.95 -12.79 5.60
CA ASN A 137 15.24 -13.05 7.01
C ASN A 137 16.41 -14.04 7.17
N LYS A 138 16.43 -15.13 6.39
CA LYS A 138 17.56 -16.07 6.39
C LYS A 138 18.88 -15.39 6.02
N MET A 139 18.87 -14.52 5.01
CA MET A 139 20.08 -13.78 4.61
C MET A 139 20.52 -12.77 5.67
N LYS A 140 19.55 -12.10 6.32
CA LYS A 140 19.82 -11.21 7.45
C LYS A 140 20.51 -11.97 8.59
N GLU A 141 19.99 -13.14 8.98
CA GLU A 141 20.57 -13.98 10.03
C GLU A 141 22.01 -14.38 9.70
N ILE A 142 22.26 -14.90 8.49
CA ILE A 142 23.60 -15.28 8.03
C ILE A 142 24.56 -14.08 8.07
N PHE A 143 24.10 -12.91 7.62
CA PHE A 143 24.91 -11.69 7.63
C PHE A 143 25.27 -11.25 9.05
N GLN A 144 24.28 -11.26 9.96
CA GLN A 144 24.45 -10.92 11.37
C GLN A 144 25.43 -11.87 12.06
N GLU A 145 25.29 -13.17 11.83
CA GLU A 145 26.16 -14.20 12.42
C GLU A 145 27.60 -14.07 11.91
N ARG A 146 27.79 -14.08 10.59
CA ARG A 146 29.13 -14.14 9.98
C ARG A 146 29.94 -12.86 10.13
N LEU A 147 29.26 -11.71 10.14
CA LEU A 147 29.94 -10.41 10.27
C LEU A 147 29.89 -9.90 11.70
N SER A 148 29.12 -10.54 12.59
CA SER A 148 28.83 -10.01 13.92
C SER A 148 28.41 -8.54 13.85
N LEU A 149 27.58 -8.20 12.85
CA LEU A 149 27.12 -6.85 12.55
C LEU A 149 25.60 -6.87 12.49
N GLU A 150 24.98 -6.13 13.39
CA GLU A 150 23.55 -5.90 13.41
C GLU A 150 23.23 -4.47 12.95
N ILE A 151 22.17 -4.35 12.14
CA ILE A 151 21.66 -3.06 11.64
C ILE A 151 20.23 -2.93 12.12
N ARG A 152 19.93 -1.88 12.88
CA ARG A 152 18.58 -1.58 13.39
C ARG A 152 18.09 -0.26 12.82
N LYS A 153 16.85 -0.23 12.34
CA LYS A 153 16.15 1.03 12.08
C LYS A 153 15.69 1.59 13.43
N ILE A 154 16.03 2.85 13.68
CA ILE A 154 15.52 3.60 14.83
C ILE A 154 14.65 4.77 14.34
N GLN A 155 13.99 5.48 15.26
CA GLN A 155 13.12 6.59 14.89
C GLN A 155 13.87 7.71 14.14
N GLY A 156 13.23 8.30 13.13
CA GLY A 156 13.68 9.52 12.45
C GLY A 156 14.86 9.37 11.49
N GLU A 157 14.68 8.64 10.37
CA GLU A 157 15.67 8.49 9.27
C GLU A 157 17.07 8.05 9.75
N LYS A 158 17.12 7.29 10.84
CA LYS A 158 18.36 6.88 11.50
C LYS A 158 18.48 5.36 11.53
N LEU A 159 19.70 4.91 11.33
CA LEU A 159 20.12 3.52 11.40
C LEU A 159 21.18 3.38 12.50
N GLN A 160 21.00 2.40 13.37
CA GLN A 160 22.02 1.98 14.33
C GLN A 160 22.77 0.78 13.80
N PHE A 161 24.09 0.87 13.80
CA PHE A 161 24.99 -0.22 13.46
C PHE A 161 25.65 -0.72 14.74
N ILE A 162 25.67 -2.02 14.93
CA ILE A 162 26.14 -2.68 16.15
C ILE A 162 27.13 -3.76 15.75
N PHE A 163 28.41 -3.51 15.98
CA PHE A 163 29.45 -4.51 15.86
C PHE A 163 29.62 -5.27 17.18
N ARG A 164 29.65 -6.59 17.08
CA ARG A 164 30.00 -7.53 18.14
C ARG A 164 31.26 -8.28 17.75
N ASN A 165 31.76 -9.11 18.67
CA ASN A 165 32.94 -9.93 18.47
C ASN A 165 34.17 -9.08 18.06
N ILE A 166 34.30 -7.92 18.71
CA ILE A 166 35.50 -7.06 18.64
C ILE A 166 36.42 -7.43 19.82
N ASN A 167 35.84 -7.48 21.02
CA ASN A 167 36.52 -7.94 22.22
C ASN A 167 36.42 -9.47 22.33
N HIS A 168 37.53 -10.18 22.13
CA HIS A 168 37.57 -11.64 22.22
C HIS A 168 37.35 -12.18 23.65
N LYS A 169 37.60 -11.35 24.68
CA LYS A 169 37.33 -11.72 26.08
C LYS A 169 35.85 -11.58 26.42
N ASN A 170 35.13 -10.71 25.72
CA ASN A 170 33.70 -10.50 25.88
C ASN A 170 33.04 -10.28 24.50
N PRO A 171 32.73 -11.37 23.76
CA PRO A 171 32.22 -11.30 22.39
C PRO A 171 30.89 -10.52 22.27
N GLU A 172 30.13 -10.45 23.35
CA GLU A 172 28.85 -9.72 23.43
C GLU A 172 29.00 -8.21 23.62
N SER A 173 30.23 -7.73 23.84
CA SER A 173 30.54 -6.30 23.91
C SER A 173 30.17 -5.63 22.58
N ALA A 174 29.26 -4.66 22.66
CA ALA A 174 28.75 -3.93 21.52
C ALA A 174 29.56 -2.66 21.27
N TYR A 175 29.93 -2.44 20.01
CA TYR A 175 30.55 -1.22 19.50
C TYR A 175 29.58 -0.66 18.46
N THR A 176 29.05 0.53 18.71
CA THR A 176 27.89 1.04 18.00
C THR A 176 28.14 2.40 17.39
N PHE A 177 27.45 2.69 16.29
CA PHE A 177 27.33 4.04 15.78
C PHE A 177 25.94 4.27 15.19
N LEU A 178 25.48 5.52 15.24
CA LEU A 178 24.23 5.99 14.66
C LEU A 178 24.51 6.76 13.39
N LEU A 179 23.84 6.38 12.30
CA LEU A 179 23.91 7.04 11.01
C LEU A 179 22.55 7.62 10.65
N ARG A 180 22.50 8.88 10.27
CA ARG A 180 21.34 9.53 9.68
C ARG A 180 21.58 9.71 8.18
N ILE A 181 20.53 9.54 7.39
CA ILE A 181 20.52 9.90 5.98
C ILE A 181 19.61 11.12 5.84
N SER A 182 20.16 12.23 5.38
CA SER A 182 19.39 13.46 5.17
C SER A 182 18.54 13.36 3.90
N GLU A 183 17.61 14.30 3.70
CA GLU A 183 16.74 14.30 2.51
C GLU A 183 17.54 14.43 1.20
N ASP A 184 18.66 15.15 1.25
CA ASP A 184 19.63 15.29 0.15
C ASP A 184 20.51 14.04 -0.05
N GLY A 185 20.28 12.97 0.70
CA GLY A 185 21.06 11.73 0.64
C GLY A 185 22.42 11.79 1.34
N VAL A 186 22.70 12.85 2.09
CA VAL A 186 23.97 13.03 2.83
C VAL A 186 23.97 12.17 4.09
N TYR A 187 25.02 11.35 4.24
CA TYR A 187 25.28 10.52 5.42
C TYR A 187 25.88 11.34 6.57
N GLN A 188 25.31 11.24 7.77
CA GLN A 188 25.81 11.90 8.97
C GLN A 188 25.92 10.91 10.13
N MET A 189 27.07 10.82 10.75
CA MET A 189 27.30 10.00 11.92
C MET A 189 26.94 10.80 13.19
N ILE A 190 25.80 10.45 13.79
CA ILE A 190 25.21 11.20 14.90
C ILE A 190 25.90 10.88 16.23
N SER A 191 26.26 9.62 16.45
CA SER A 191 26.97 9.18 17.64
C SER A 191 27.77 7.91 17.37
N CYS A 192 28.78 7.68 18.18
CA CYS A 192 29.62 6.50 18.13
C CYS A 192 30.03 6.15 19.56
N ASP A 193 29.82 4.90 19.95
CA ASP A 193 30.13 4.39 21.28
C ASP A 193 30.81 3.02 21.16
N PRO A 194 32.07 2.87 21.59
CA PRO A 194 32.94 3.92 22.13
C PRO A 194 33.29 5.01 21.08
N PRO A 195 33.62 6.25 21.49
CA PRO A 195 33.99 7.31 20.56
C PRO A 195 35.23 6.96 19.72
N LEU A 196 35.17 7.27 18.42
CA LEU A 196 36.30 7.10 17.50
C LEU A 196 36.92 8.46 17.17
N GLU A 197 38.24 8.58 17.34
CA GLU A 197 38.98 9.81 16.99
C GLU A 197 38.87 10.14 15.49
N GLN A 198 38.88 9.10 14.64
CA GLN A 198 38.80 9.23 13.18
C GLN A 198 37.37 9.34 12.63
N ALA A 199 36.37 9.49 13.50
CA ALA A 199 34.94 9.52 13.14
C ALA A 199 34.63 10.51 12.01
N VAL A 200 35.10 11.76 12.12
CA VAL A 200 34.85 12.83 11.15
C VAL A 200 35.48 12.51 9.78
N HIS A 201 36.67 11.93 9.77
CA HIS A 201 37.35 11.55 8.52
C HIS A 201 36.62 10.39 7.83
N LEU A 202 36.14 9.40 8.58
CA LEU A 202 35.37 8.29 8.04
C LEU A 202 34.05 8.76 7.43
N GLU A 203 33.34 9.68 8.09
CA GLU A 203 32.12 10.28 7.56
C GLU A 203 32.39 11.03 6.24
N ARG A 204 33.38 11.92 6.23
CA ARG A 204 33.74 12.69 5.02
C ARG A 204 34.06 11.77 3.85
N LYS A 205 34.88 10.74 4.09
CA LYS A 205 35.23 9.76 3.06
C LYS A 205 34.01 8.98 2.57
N LEU A 206 33.05 8.68 3.45
CA LEU A 206 31.79 8.07 3.04
C LEU A 206 30.99 9.01 2.14
N GLN A 207 30.88 10.29 2.49
CA GLN A 207 30.18 11.29 1.67
C GLN A 207 30.84 11.48 0.30
N GLU A 208 32.18 11.51 0.23
CA GLU A 208 32.94 11.68 -1.02
C GLU A 208 32.87 10.44 -1.93
N THR A 209 33.00 9.25 -1.36
CA THR A 209 33.14 8.01 -2.15
C THR A 209 31.84 7.24 -2.33
N ASN A 210 30.83 7.55 -1.52
CA ASN A 210 29.61 6.75 -1.36
C ASN A 210 29.87 5.24 -1.17
N ASN A 211 31.05 4.88 -0.64
CA ASN A 211 31.47 3.49 -0.50
C ASN A 211 31.17 2.97 0.90
N PHE A 212 29.91 2.60 1.11
CA PHE A 212 29.42 2.15 2.41
C PHE A 212 30.16 0.90 2.94
N SER A 213 30.49 -0.04 2.05
CA SER A 213 31.23 -1.26 2.42
C SER A 213 32.63 -0.92 2.96
N ALA A 214 33.35 -0.02 2.29
CA ALA A 214 34.66 0.43 2.76
C ALA A 214 34.55 1.22 4.08
N PHE A 215 33.51 2.05 4.21
CA PHE A 215 33.23 2.77 5.46
C PHE A 215 33.04 1.80 6.63
N LEU A 216 32.14 0.81 6.54
CA LEU A 216 31.92 -0.17 7.61
C LEU A 216 33.19 -0.96 7.94
N ALA A 217 33.96 -1.36 6.93
CA ALA A 217 35.21 -2.07 7.12
C ALA A 217 36.23 -1.22 7.89
N ASN A 218 36.31 0.08 7.59
CA ASN A 218 37.22 0.98 8.29
C ASN A 218 36.74 1.30 9.70
N VAL A 219 35.44 1.55 9.92
CA VAL A 219 34.87 1.70 11.28
C VAL A 219 35.20 0.49 12.15
N ARG A 220 35.05 -0.74 11.60
CA ARG A 220 35.40 -1.96 12.34
C ARG A 220 36.90 -2.01 12.70
N LYS A 221 37.79 -1.60 11.78
CA LYS A 221 39.24 -1.55 12.06
C LYS A 221 39.55 -0.58 13.19
N GLU A 222 38.93 0.60 13.21
CA GLU A 222 39.12 1.58 14.27
C GLU A 222 38.65 1.04 15.62
N PHE A 223 37.49 0.37 15.69
CA PHE A 223 37.04 -0.26 16.93
C PHE A 223 38.00 -1.36 17.44
N VAL A 224 38.54 -2.18 16.53
CA VAL A 224 39.56 -3.18 16.88
C VAL A 224 40.83 -2.52 17.39
N ALA A 225 41.31 -1.48 16.71
CA ALA A 225 42.51 -0.73 17.10
C ALA A 225 42.33 -0.08 18.48
N LEU A 226 41.19 0.58 18.71
CA LEU A 226 40.83 1.18 19.99
C LEU A 226 40.82 0.15 21.12
N HIS A 227 40.14 -0.99 20.92
CA HIS A 227 40.11 -2.04 21.93
C HIS A 227 41.51 -2.59 22.25
N ASN A 228 42.34 -2.78 21.22
CA ASN A 228 43.71 -3.27 21.42
C ASN A 228 44.57 -2.24 22.15
N ALA A 229 44.44 -0.95 21.85
CA ALA A 229 45.17 0.11 22.53
C ALA A 229 44.87 0.11 24.04
N THR A 230 43.60 -0.07 24.44
CA THR A 230 43.18 -0.12 25.85
C THR A 230 43.68 -1.34 26.63
N LYS A 231 44.20 -2.38 25.97
CA LYS A 231 44.85 -3.53 26.65
C LYS A 231 46.32 -3.28 27.01
N THR A 232 46.96 -2.33 26.34
CA THR A 232 48.41 -2.09 26.45
C THR A 232 48.76 -0.92 27.37
N ALA A 233 47.75 -0.20 27.85
CA ALA A 233 47.86 0.81 28.90
C ALA A 233 47.50 0.20 30.25
#